data_AF-A0A256LAX2-F1
#
_entry.id   AF-A0A256LAX2-F1
#
_cell.length_a   1.000
_cell.length_b   1.000
_cell.length_c   1.000
_cell.angle_alpha   90.00
_cell.angle_beta   90.00
_cell.angle_gamma   90.00
#
_symmetry.space_group_name_H-M   'P 1'
#
loop_
_entity.id
_entity.type
_entity.pdbx_description
1 polymer ?
#
loop_
_entity_poly.entity_id
_entity_poly.type
_entity_poly.pdbx_seq_one_letter_code
_entity_poly.pdbx_strand_id
1 'polypeptide(L)'
;MKRFFKTILVLAFLFIGLDFAYQKAAPEIEKTFGTRNPLPYLTAKVQQFISPEKIQNDNNAKGHTFESNTATVYLDLSNPTLKQAAIDGINIWNNTGAFNFKMTNDKNNAKIIIKAMNDGQTNAAGLTDTQYNSLTGHLIKATVNLNSYYLLNPSYGYNHGRIVNTVEHELGHAIGLVHKDGISVMYPQGSFYTIQPSDVEDVKKLYQEQ
;
A
#
# COMPACT_ATOMS: atom_id res chain seq x y z
N MET A 1 24.86 -16.29 -46.05
CA MET A 1 24.45 -17.23 -44.98
C MET A 1 25.29 -17.16 -43.70
N LYS A 2 26.61 -17.41 -43.70
CA LYS A 2 27.42 -17.46 -42.45
C LYS A 2 27.39 -16.19 -41.57
N ARG A 3 27.35 -14.98 -42.17
CA ARG A 3 27.25 -13.71 -41.41
C ARG A 3 25.87 -13.52 -40.77
N PHE A 4 24.81 -13.94 -41.45
CA PHE A 4 23.43 -13.87 -40.98
C PHE A 4 23.19 -14.79 -39.75
N PHE A 5 23.71 -16.01 -39.79
CA PHE A 5 23.66 -16.93 -38.64
C PHE A 5 24.44 -16.42 -37.42
N LYS A 6 25.61 -15.78 -37.62
CA LYS A 6 26.36 -15.15 -36.51
C LYS A 6 25.58 -14.00 -35.86
N THR A 7 24.91 -13.16 -36.64
CA THR A 7 24.10 -12.06 -36.10
C THR A 7 22.90 -12.58 -35.29
N ILE A 8 22.22 -13.62 -35.78
CA ILE A 8 21.12 -14.27 -35.04
C ILE A 8 21.63 -14.86 -33.72
N LEU A 9 22.78 -15.52 -33.73
CA LEU A 9 23.37 -16.12 -32.53
C LEU A 9 23.73 -15.05 -31.48
N VAL A 10 24.31 -13.92 -31.90
CA VAL A 10 24.63 -12.80 -31.00
C VAL A 10 23.36 -12.20 -30.40
N LEU A 11 22.33 -11.97 -31.21
CA LEU A 11 21.04 -11.48 -30.73
C LEU A 11 20.41 -12.47 -29.75
N ALA A 12 20.43 -13.77 -30.04
CA ALA A 12 19.91 -14.80 -29.14
C ALA A 12 20.64 -14.80 -27.78
N PHE A 13 21.97 -14.71 -27.77
CA PHE A 13 22.71 -14.60 -26.51
C PHE A 13 22.42 -13.30 -25.75
N LEU A 14 22.18 -12.20 -26.46
CA LEU A 14 21.81 -10.91 -25.86
C LEU A 14 20.41 -10.98 -25.23
N PHE A 15 19.45 -11.62 -25.92
CA PHE A 15 18.12 -11.90 -25.38
C PHE A 15 18.17 -12.82 -24.16
N ILE A 16 18.94 -13.90 -24.20
CA ILE A 16 19.12 -14.83 -23.07
C ILE A 16 19.78 -14.10 -21.88
N GLY A 17 20.80 -13.28 -22.13
CA GLY A 17 21.46 -12.50 -21.09
C GLY A 17 20.53 -11.47 -20.43
N LEU A 18 19.71 -10.78 -21.23
CA LEU A 18 18.70 -9.85 -20.74
C LEU A 18 17.61 -10.56 -19.93
N ASP A 19 17.11 -11.71 -20.41
CA ASP A 19 16.10 -12.50 -19.69
C ASP A 19 16.65 -13.03 -18.37
N PHE A 20 17.87 -13.56 -18.35
CA PHE A 20 18.54 -14.00 -17.12
C PHE A 20 18.69 -12.85 -16.11
N ALA A 21 19.12 -11.67 -16.56
CA ALA A 21 19.22 -10.49 -15.71
C ALA A 21 17.84 -10.07 -15.16
N TYR A 22 16.79 -10.11 -16.00
CA TYR A 22 15.42 -9.81 -15.60
C TYR A 22 14.90 -10.79 -14.54
N GLN A 23 15.05 -12.09 -14.75
CA GLN A 23 14.63 -13.12 -13.78
C GLN A 23 15.31 -12.95 -12.42
N LYS A 24 16.57 -12.49 -12.41
CA LYS A 24 17.29 -12.22 -11.17
C LYS A 24 16.79 -10.96 -10.44
N ALA A 25 16.38 -9.94 -11.18
CA ALA A 25 15.89 -8.68 -10.60
C ALA A 25 14.39 -8.72 -10.25
N ALA A 26 13.60 -9.54 -10.95
CA ALA A 26 12.15 -9.62 -10.82
C ALA A 26 11.64 -9.84 -9.38
N PRO A 27 12.27 -10.67 -8.52
CA PRO A 27 11.83 -10.83 -7.14
C PRO A 27 11.94 -9.55 -6.31
N GLU A 28 12.99 -8.75 -6.52
CA GLU A 28 13.16 -7.47 -5.78
C GLU A 28 12.19 -6.40 -6.28
N ILE A 29 11.89 -6.40 -7.58
CA ILE A 29 10.84 -5.55 -8.16
C ILE A 29 9.48 -5.94 -7.57
N GLU A 30 9.16 -7.22 -7.53
CA GLU A 30 7.90 -7.74 -6.96
C GLU A 30 7.77 -7.41 -5.48
N LYS A 31 8.84 -7.57 -4.70
CA LYS A 31 8.86 -7.16 -3.28
C LYS A 31 8.66 -5.66 -3.06
N THR A 32 9.11 -4.83 -4.00
CA THR A 32 9.03 -3.37 -3.88
C THR A 32 7.67 -2.83 -4.33
N PHE A 33 7.13 -3.38 -5.42
CA PHE A 33 5.96 -2.81 -6.11
C PHE A 33 4.71 -3.70 -6.06
N GLY A 34 4.81 -4.91 -5.52
CA GLY A 34 3.73 -5.91 -5.56
C GLY A 34 3.48 -6.46 -6.97
N THR A 35 4.36 -6.18 -7.93
CA THR A 35 4.25 -6.64 -9.32
C THR A 35 5.62 -6.73 -9.98
N ARG A 36 5.76 -7.65 -10.94
CA ARG A 36 6.96 -7.76 -11.79
C ARG A 36 6.99 -6.75 -12.93
N ASN A 37 5.89 -6.04 -13.20
CA ASN A 37 5.82 -5.00 -14.22
C ASN A 37 5.89 -3.60 -13.59
N PRO A 38 7.07 -2.98 -13.49
CA PRO A 38 7.22 -1.65 -12.87
C PRO A 38 6.81 -0.50 -13.81
N LEU A 39 6.36 -0.77 -15.03
CA LEU A 39 6.09 0.28 -16.02
C LEU A 39 5.01 1.28 -15.59
N PRO A 40 3.88 0.86 -14.95
CA PRO A 40 2.91 1.80 -14.40
C PRO A 40 3.53 2.73 -13.35
N TYR A 41 4.44 2.22 -12.52
CA TYR A 41 5.16 3.01 -11.52
C TYR A 41 6.10 4.03 -12.18
N LEU A 42 6.94 3.58 -13.12
CA LEU A 42 7.88 4.45 -13.81
C LEU A 42 7.16 5.57 -14.56
N THR A 43 6.07 5.23 -15.25
CA THR A 43 5.22 6.22 -15.94
C THR A 43 4.67 7.26 -14.98
N ALA A 44 4.13 6.82 -13.84
CA ALA A 44 3.58 7.75 -12.85
C ALA A 44 4.66 8.61 -12.17
N LYS A 45 5.84 8.05 -11.88
CA LYS A 45 6.99 8.82 -11.36
C LYS A 45 7.47 9.88 -12.33
N VAL A 46 7.56 9.56 -13.62
CA VAL A 46 7.90 10.54 -14.66
C VAL A 46 6.83 11.64 -14.72
N GLN A 47 5.55 11.29 -14.65
CA GLN A 47 4.47 12.28 -14.63
C GLN A 47 4.55 13.18 -13.38
N GLN A 48 4.82 12.63 -12.20
CA GLN A 48 5.05 13.41 -10.97
C GLN A 48 6.26 14.35 -11.09
N PHE A 49 7.32 13.93 -11.78
CA PHE A 49 8.49 14.76 -12.04
C PHE A 49 8.17 15.95 -12.96
N ILE A 50 7.33 15.72 -13.97
CA ILE A 50 6.93 16.74 -14.96
C ILE A 50 5.84 17.66 -14.39
N SER A 51 4.98 17.14 -13.51
CA SER A 51 3.86 17.85 -12.91
C SER A 51 3.76 17.48 -11.42
N PRO A 52 4.56 18.12 -10.56
CA PRO A 52 4.53 17.83 -9.14
C PRO A 52 3.20 18.28 -8.55
N GLU A 53 2.38 17.33 -8.11
CA GLU A 53 1.21 17.61 -7.30
C GLU A 53 1.65 18.05 -5.90
N LYS A 54 0.94 19.01 -5.31
CA LYS A 54 1.27 19.52 -3.98
C LYS A 54 1.06 18.40 -2.95
N ILE A 55 2.16 17.87 -2.41
CA ILE A 55 2.11 16.91 -1.30
C ILE A 55 1.44 17.62 -0.12
N GLN A 56 0.30 17.10 0.35
CA GLN A 56 -0.18 17.43 1.68
C GLN A 56 0.77 16.78 2.69
N ASN A 57 1.82 17.51 3.03
CA ASN A 57 2.76 17.15 4.07
C ASN A 57 2.05 17.27 5.41
N ASP A 58 1.65 16.15 6.00
CA ASP A 58 1.28 16.08 7.41
C ASP A 58 2.51 15.70 8.27
N ASN A 59 3.69 16.18 7.86
CA ASN A 59 5.02 15.72 8.31
C ASN A 59 5.34 16.08 9.79
N ASN A 60 4.36 16.60 10.54
CA ASN A 60 4.51 17.01 11.94
C ASN A 60 3.47 16.37 12.89
N ALA A 61 2.52 15.58 12.39
CA ALA A 61 1.63 14.83 13.25
C ALA A 61 2.34 13.58 13.78
N LYS A 62 2.35 13.37 15.10
CA LYS A 62 2.61 12.03 15.64
C LYS A 62 1.33 11.22 15.44
N GLY A 63 1.43 10.08 14.77
CA GLY A 63 0.32 9.14 14.69
C GLY A 63 -0.07 8.64 16.08
N HIS A 64 -1.36 8.40 16.28
CA HIS A 64 -1.88 7.79 17.50
C HIS A 64 -1.84 6.27 17.37
N THR A 65 -1.64 5.56 18.48
CA THR A 65 -1.56 4.09 18.51
C THR A 65 -2.70 3.49 19.33
N PHE A 66 -3.12 2.27 19.01
CA PHE A 66 -3.94 1.48 19.93
C PHE A 66 -3.11 1.08 21.17
N GLU A 67 -3.78 0.71 22.26
CA GLU A 67 -3.14 0.21 23.51
C GLU A 67 -2.31 -1.08 23.33
N SER A 68 -2.43 -1.75 22.19
CA SER A 68 -1.61 -2.91 21.85
C SER A 68 -1.53 -3.05 20.34
N ASN A 69 -0.57 -3.86 19.87
CA ASN A 69 -0.40 -4.18 18.45
C ASN A 69 -1.50 -5.13 17.90
N THR A 70 -2.68 -5.16 18.50
CA THR A 70 -3.81 -5.97 18.06
C THR A 70 -5.08 -5.13 18.01
N ALA A 71 -5.81 -5.20 16.89
CA ALA A 71 -7.10 -4.55 16.73
C ALA A 71 -8.09 -5.42 15.94
N THR A 72 -9.37 -5.30 16.28
CA THR A 72 -10.45 -5.94 15.53
C THR A 72 -10.80 -5.14 14.29
N VAL A 73 -11.03 -5.82 13.17
CA VAL A 73 -11.34 -5.22 11.87
C VAL A 73 -12.69 -5.74 11.35
N TYR A 74 -13.58 -4.82 11.00
CA TYR A 74 -14.83 -5.13 10.30
C TYR A 74 -14.77 -4.61 8.86
N LEU A 75 -15.14 -5.46 7.89
CA LEU A 75 -15.22 -5.10 6.49
C LEU A 75 -16.65 -4.71 6.11
N ASP A 76 -16.91 -3.42 5.99
CA ASP A 76 -18.15 -2.84 5.46
C ASP A 76 -18.01 -2.59 3.95
N LEU A 77 -17.71 -3.67 3.21
CA LEU A 77 -17.42 -3.66 1.78
C LEU A 77 -18.32 -4.65 1.05
N SER A 78 -19.12 -4.13 0.11
CA SER A 78 -19.99 -4.91 -0.77
C SER A 78 -19.34 -5.24 -2.11
N ASN A 79 -18.42 -4.40 -2.60
CA ASN A 79 -17.69 -4.68 -3.84
C ASN A 79 -16.64 -5.79 -3.63
N PRO A 80 -16.64 -6.87 -4.42
CA PRO A 80 -15.74 -8.00 -4.23
C PRO A 80 -14.27 -7.66 -4.45
N THR A 81 -13.94 -6.77 -5.38
CA THR A 81 -12.56 -6.35 -5.65
C THR A 81 -11.97 -5.62 -4.45
N LEU A 82 -12.69 -4.62 -3.91
CA LEU A 82 -12.23 -3.89 -2.72
C LEU A 82 -12.19 -4.81 -1.49
N LYS A 83 -13.18 -5.68 -1.33
CA LYS A 83 -13.22 -6.64 -0.22
C LYS A 83 -12.05 -7.61 -0.26
N GLN A 84 -11.72 -8.15 -1.43
CA GLN A 84 -10.58 -9.05 -1.58
C GLN A 84 -9.27 -8.32 -1.31
N ALA A 85 -9.08 -7.12 -1.86
CA ALA A 85 -7.89 -6.33 -1.61
C ALA A 85 -7.73 -5.98 -0.11
N ALA A 86 -8.85 -5.71 0.59
CA ALA A 86 -8.85 -5.48 2.03
C ALA A 86 -8.37 -6.70 2.81
N ILE A 87 -8.88 -7.90 2.47
CA ILE A 87 -8.46 -9.17 3.06
C ILE A 87 -6.96 -9.42 2.81
N ASP A 88 -6.50 -9.19 1.58
CA ASP A 88 -5.10 -9.39 1.20
C ASP A 88 -4.19 -8.45 1.99
N GLY A 89 -4.49 -7.15 2.04
CA GLY A 89 -3.70 -6.17 2.81
C GLY A 89 -3.65 -6.47 4.31
N ILE A 90 -4.78 -6.92 4.90
CA ILE A 90 -4.84 -7.40 6.29
C ILE A 90 -3.89 -8.58 6.51
N ASN A 91 -3.94 -9.57 5.61
CA ASN A 91 -3.10 -10.75 5.71
C ASN A 91 -1.61 -10.42 5.53
N ILE A 92 -1.27 -9.51 4.60
CA ILE A 92 0.11 -9.11 4.36
C ILE A 92 0.68 -8.40 5.60
N TRP A 93 -0.04 -7.44 6.18
CA TRP A 93 0.36 -6.83 7.45
C TRP A 93 0.53 -7.86 8.58
N ASN A 94 -0.44 -8.76 8.75
CA ASN A 94 -0.37 -9.82 9.75
C ASN A 94 0.87 -10.72 9.57
N ASN A 95 1.21 -11.05 8.33
CA ASN A 95 2.37 -11.87 8.01
C ASN A 95 3.70 -11.20 8.33
N THR A 96 3.74 -9.87 8.47
CA THR A 96 4.96 -9.16 8.94
C THR A 96 5.26 -9.40 10.43
N GLY A 97 4.24 -9.80 11.21
CA GLY A 97 4.32 -9.95 12.65
C GLY A 97 4.45 -8.65 13.43
N ALA A 98 4.36 -7.47 12.80
CA ALA A 98 4.41 -6.18 13.50
C ALA A 98 3.09 -5.81 14.18
N PHE A 99 1.96 -6.15 13.54
CA PHE A 99 0.61 -5.89 14.04
C PHE A 99 -0.31 -7.09 13.75
N ASN A 100 -1.35 -7.26 14.54
CA ASN A 100 -2.33 -8.34 14.44
C ASN A 100 -3.76 -7.79 14.25
N PHE A 101 -4.19 -7.74 13.00
CA PHE A 101 -5.55 -7.44 12.59
C PHE A 101 -6.42 -8.69 12.72
N LYS A 102 -7.43 -8.63 13.60
CA LYS A 102 -8.39 -9.71 13.83
C LYS A 102 -9.73 -9.41 13.18
N MET A 103 -10.09 -10.18 12.16
CA MET A 103 -11.40 -10.05 11.52
C MET A 103 -12.54 -10.29 12.53
N THR A 104 -13.57 -9.44 12.48
CA THR A 104 -14.80 -9.58 13.27
C THR A 104 -16.04 -9.33 12.42
N ASN A 105 -17.16 -9.96 12.79
CA ASN A 105 -18.49 -9.69 12.23
C ASN A 105 -19.27 -8.67 13.06
N ASP A 106 -18.74 -8.25 14.22
CA ASP A 106 -19.36 -7.24 15.07
C ASP A 106 -18.84 -5.84 14.71
N LYS A 107 -19.61 -5.13 13.88
CA LYS A 107 -19.30 -3.76 13.45
C LYS A 107 -19.22 -2.77 14.62
N ASN A 108 -20.01 -2.97 15.67
CA ASN A 108 -20.12 -2.01 16.76
C ASN A 108 -18.88 -2.05 17.66
N ASN A 109 -18.33 -3.24 17.86
CA ASN A 109 -17.13 -3.45 18.69
C ASN A 109 -15.82 -3.54 17.87
N ALA A 110 -15.88 -3.29 16.55
CA ALA A 110 -14.68 -3.23 15.72
C ALA A 110 -13.88 -1.95 15.98
N LYS A 111 -12.58 -2.09 16.29
CA LYS A 111 -11.64 -0.98 16.44
C LYS A 111 -11.33 -0.32 15.09
N ILE A 112 -11.35 -1.11 14.00
CA ILE A 112 -11.11 -0.63 12.65
C ILE A 112 -12.30 -1.02 11.77
N ILE A 113 -12.82 -0.06 11.02
CA ILE A 113 -13.83 -0.30 9.99
C ILE A 113 -13.23 0.04 8.64
N ILE A 114 -13.22 -0.90 7.71
CA ILE A 114 -12.86 -0.65 6.31
C ILE A 114 -14.16 -0.55 5.51
N LYS A 115 -14.39 0.58 4.86
CA LYS A 115 -15.58 0.84 4.05
C LYS A 115 -15.22 1.49 2.73
N ALA A 116 -16.18 1.51 1.80
CA ALA A 116 -16.00 2.20 0.53
C ALA A 116 -16.51 3.65 0.62
N MET A 117 -15.86 4.53 -0.13
CA MET A 117 -16.37 5.85 -0.49
C MET A 117 -16.38 6.00 -2.02
N ASN A 118 -17.03 7.05 -2.52
CA ASN A 118 -17.03 7.40 -3.94
C ASN A 118 -17.04 8.92 -4.06
N ASP A 119 -15.86 9.52 -4.05
CA ASP A 119 -15.71 10.97 -4.04
C ASP A 119 -14.56 11.41 -4.95
N GLY A 120 -14.92 12.08 -6.05
CA GLY A 120 -13.94 12.66 -6.97
C GLY A 120 -13.52 14.09 -6.62
N GLN A 121 -13.99 14.66 -5.50
CA GLN A 121 -13.56 15.97 -5.01
C GLN A 121 -12.24 15.89 -4.22
N THR A 122 -11.97 14.75 -3.59
CA THR A 122 -10.66 14.44 -3.01
C THR A 122 -9.79 13.74 -4.04
N ASN A 123 -8.49 14.05 -4.09
CA ASN A 123 -7.53 13.35 -4.95
C ASN A 123 -7.03 12.03 -4.33
N ALA A 124 -7.57 11.63 -3.18
CA ALA A 124 -7.09 10.48 -2.43
C ALA A 124 -7.79 9.18 -2.86
N ALA A 125 -6.98 8.16 -3.18
CA ALA A 125 -7.46 6.80 -3.49
C ALA A 125 -7.93 6.04 -2.24
N GLY A 126 -7.45 6.45 -1.07
CA GLY A 126 -7.90 6.02 0.24
C GLY A 126 -7.81 7.16 1.24
N LEU A 127 -8.57 7.08 2.33
CA LEU A 127 -8.47 8.01 3.45
C LEU A 127 -8.70 7.27 4.77
N THR A 128 -7.86 7.55 5.76
CA THR A 128 -8.01 7.01 7.10
C THR A 128 -8.37 8.09 8.11
N ASP A 129 -9.52 7.94 8.75
CA ASP A 129 -9.96 8.78 9.85
C ASP A 129 -9.72 8.08 11.18
N THR A 130 -9.04 8.73 12.12
CA THR A 130 -8.79 8.18 13.46
C THR A 130 -9.51 8.95 14.55
N GLN A 131 -9.98 8.22 15.56
CA GLN A 131 -10.53 8.76 16.80
C GLN A 131 -9.66 8.25 17.95
N TYR A 132 -9.25 9.15 18.84
CA TYR A 132 -8.38 8.83 19.97
C TYR A 132 -8.90 9.47 21.25
N ASN A 133 -8.46 8.91 22.39
CA ASN A 133 -8.68 9.49 23.69
C ASN A 133 -7.66 10.62 23.91
N SER A 134 -8.11 11.86 24.07
CA SER A 134 -7.21 13.01 24.23
C SER A 134 -6.36 12.99 25.51
N LEU A 135 -6.76 12.22 26.54
CA LEU A 135 -6.02 12.10 27.79
C LEU A 135 -4.87 11.10 27.68
N THR A 136 -5.08 9.98 26.99
CA THR A 136 -4.08 8.90 26.88
C THR A 136 -3.33 8.94 25.55
N GLY A 137 -3.85 9.64 24.54
CA GLY A 137 -3.33 9.62 23.17
C GLY A 137 -3.62 8.32 22.41
N HIS A 138 -4.30 7.35 23.02
CA HIS A 138 -4.58 6.07 22.38
C HIS A 138 -5.76 6.12 21.42
N LEU A 139 -5.62 5.45 20.29
CA LEU A 139 -6.69 5.19 19.33
C LEU A 139 -7.82 4.41 20.00
N ILE A 140 -9.03 4.93 19.81
CA ILE A 140 -10.29 4.26 20.13
C ILE A 140 -10.79 3.56 18.87
N LYS A 141 -10.73 4.24 17.72
CA LYS A 141 -11.29 3.76 16.47
C LYS A 141 -10.55 4.31 15.26
N ALA A 142 -10.44 3.53 14.20
CA ALA A 142 -10.03 3.99 12.88
C ALA A 142 -11.07 3.61 11.82
N THR A 143 -11.27 4.47 10.83
CA THR A 143 -12.12 4.22 9.66
C THR A 143 -11.29 4.38 8.41
N VAL A 144 -11.07 3.28 7.69
CA VAL A 144 -10.42 3.29 6.38
C VAL A 144 -11.50 3.40 5.31
N ASN A 145 -11.41 4.43 4.49
CA ASN A 145 -12.28 4.67 3.34
C ASN A 145 -11.52 4.35 2.05
N LEU A 146 -11.96 3.34 1.31
CA LEU A 146 -11.40 3.00 -0.01
C LEU A 146 -12.20 3.73 -1.10
N ASN A 147 -11.55 4.60 -1.86
CA ASN A 147 -12.23 5.47 -2.81
C ASN A 147 -12.46 4.78 -4.16
N SER A 148 -13.66 4.23 -4.33
CA SER A 148 -14.06 3.53 -5.55
C SER A 148 -14.03 4.40 -6.82
N TYR A 149 -14.11 5.73 -6.69
CA TYR A 149 -14.00 6.66 -7.81
C TYR A 149 -12.68 6.46 -8.59
N TYR A 150 -11.59 6.19 -7.86
CA TYR A 150 -10.27 5.92 -8.41
C TYR A 150 -9.98 4.43 -8.54
N LEU A 151 -10.18 3.69 -7.45
CA LEU A 151 -9.71 2.30 -7.33
C LEU A 151 -10.43 1.33 -8.28
N LEU A 152 -11.66 1.64 -8.69
CA LEU A 152 -12.46 0.78 -9.58
C LEU A 152 -12.65 1.36 -10.98
N ASN A 153 -12.11 2.55 -11.25
CA ASN A 153 -12.20 3.17 -12.57
C ASN A 153 -10.94 2.85 -13.38
N PRO A 154 -11.06 2.08 -14.49
CA PRO A 154 -9.92 1.65 -15.30
C PRO A 154 -9.06 2.81 -15.84
N SER A 155 -9.64 4.01 -15.98
CA SER A 155 -8.93 5.20 -16.48
C SER A 155 -7.76 5.63 -15.59
N TYR A 156 -7.78 5.26 -14.29
CA TYR A 156 -6.70 5.57 -13.35
C TYR A 156 -5.65 4.45 -13.22
N GLY A 157 -5.83 3.33 -13.94
CA GLY A 157 -4.82 2.28 -14.06
C GLY A 157 -4.51 1.54 -12.75
N TYR A 158 -5.46 1.44 -11.83
CA TYR A 158 -5.34 0.59 -10.65
C TYR A 158 -5.58 -0.88 -11.04
N ASN A 159 -4.54 -1.69 -10.89
CA ASN A 159 -4.67 -3.15 -10.87
C ASN A 159 -4.89 -3.62 -9.43
N HIS A 160 -5.21 -4.90 -9.23
CA HIS A 160 -5.45 -5.47 -7.89
C HIS A 160 -4.31 -5.17 -6.92
N GLY A 161 -3.04 -5.34 -7.35
CA GLY A 161 -1.87 -5.04 -6.52
C GLY A 161 -1.81 -3.59 -6.04
N ARG A 162 -2.10 -2.60 -6.89
CA ARG A 162 -2.15 -1.19 -6.46
C ARG A 162 -3.33 -0.88 -5.54
N ILE A 163 -4.44 -1.61 -5.67
CA ILE A 163 -5.55 -1.52 -4.71
C ILE A 163 -5.11 -2.09 -3.37
N VAL A 164 -4.43 -3.24 -3.35
CA VAL A 164 -3.83 -3.83 -2.14
C VAL A 164 -2.85 -2.86 -1.49
N ASN A 165 -1.90 -2.28 -2.23
CA ASN A 165 -0.97 -1.27 -1.70
C ASN A 165 -1.71 -0.07 -1.09
N THR A 166 -2.87 0.33 -1.65
CA THR A 166 -3.70 1.39 -1.06
C THR A 166 -4.26 0.93 0.28
N VAL A 167 -4.80 -0.29 0.38
CA VAL A 167 -5.26 -0.85 1.65
C VAL A 167 -4.11 -0.91 2.66
N GLU A 168 -2.93 -1.39 2.25
CA GLU A 168 -1.76 -1.48 3.14
C GLU A 168 -1.37 -0.11 3.71
N HIS A 169 -1.36 0.93 2.86
CA HIS A 169 -1.10 2.32 3.25
C HIS A 169 -2.12 2.84 4.28
N GLU A 170 -3.41 2.71 3.97
CA GLU A 170 -4.47 3.15 4.88
C GLU A 170 -4.48 2.37 6.20
N LEU A 171 -4.21 1.07 6.16
CA LEU A 171 -4.03 0.27 7.37
C LEU A 171 -2.81 0.73 8.18
N GLY A 172 -1.74 1.17 7.52
CA GLY A 172 -0.58 1.81 8.15
C GLY A 172 -0.99 3.04 8.96
N HIS A 173 -1.78 3.94 8.36
CA HIS A 173 -2.38 5.07 9.09
C HIS A 173 -3.27 4.62 10.24
N ALA A 174 -4.09 3.58 10.03
CA ALA A 174 -5.00 3.07 11.04
C ALA A 174 -4.28 2.50 12.28
N ILE A 175 -2.99 2.18 12.18
CA ILE A 175 -2.12 1.70 13.27
C ILE A 175 -1.04 2.72 13.67
N GLY A 176 -1.18 3.97 13.24
CA GLY A 176 -0.36 5.08 13.73
C GLY A 176 0.89 5.40 12.91
N LEU A 177 1.10 4.76 11.75
CA LEU A 177 2.12 5.24 10.81
C LEU A 177 1.68 6.56 10.18
N VAL A 178 2.66 7.40 9.88
CA VAL A 178 2.48 8.66 9.15
C VAL A 178 3.21 8.59 7.82
N HIS A 179 2.94 9.55 6.93
CA HIS A 179 3.60 9.59 5.63
C HIS A 179 5.12 9.57 5.76
N LYS A 180 5.76 8.87 4.82
CA LYS A 180 7.21 8.68 4.78
C LYS A 180 7.72 8.87 3.37
N ASP A 181 8.70 9.75 3.22
CA ASP A 181 9.40 9.94 1.95
C ASP A 181 10.25 8.72 1.59
N GLY A 182 10.44 8.49 0.29
CA GLY A 182 11.27 7.40 -0.23
C GLY A 182 10.47 6.14 -0.59
N ILE A 183 11.11 4.98 -0.44
CA ILE A 183 10.51 3.66 -0.70
C ILE A 183 9.87 3.18 0.61
N SER A 184 8.55 3.28 0.69
CA SER A 184 7.75 2.93 1.87
C SER A 184 6.30 2.78 1.45
N VAL A 185 5.57 1.86 2.08
CA VAL A 185 4.11 1.80 1.89
C VAL A 185 3.43 3.11 2.27
N MET A 186 4.03 3.87 3.18
CA MET A 186 3.55 5.19 3.63
C MET A 186 3.97 6.33 2.71
N TYR A 187 4.48 6.04 1.50
CA TYR A 187 4.70 7.08 0.50
C TYR A 187 3.34 7.69 0.09
N PRO A 188 3.16 9.02 0.18
CA PRO A 188 1.83 9.66 0.12
C PRO A 188 1.14 9.61 -1.23
N GLN A 189 1.79 9.13 -2.30
CA GLN A 189 1.25 9.24 -3.65
C GLN A 189 1.25 7.91 -4.39
N GLY A 190 0.08 7.59 -4.96
CA GLY A 190 -0.10 6.61 -6.01
C GLY A 190 -0.03 5.14 -5.60
N SER A 191 0.10 4.83 -4.30
CA SER A 191 0.00 3.46 -3.77
C SER A 191 0.97 2.50 -4.48
N PHE A 192 2.21 2.95 -4.64
CA PHE A 192 3.18 2.25 -5.49
C PHE A 192 3.97 1.17 -4.78
N TYR A 193 4.27 1.38 -3.51
CA TYR A 193 5.10 0.48 -2.74
C TYR A 193 4.22 -0.40 -1.86
N THR A 194 4.62 -1.65 -1.73
CA THR A 194 4.14 -2.56 -0.69
C THR A 194 4.78 -2.19 0.65
N ILE A 195 4.36 -2.86 1.73
CA ILE A 195 5.03 -2.80 3.04
C ILE A 195 6.53 -3.11 2.92
N GLN A 196 7.36 -2.18 3.40
CA GLN A 196 8.82 -2.29 3.42
C GLN A 196 9.33 -2.66 4.81
N PRO A 197 10.55 -3.21 4.94
CA PRO A 197 11.14 -3.54 6.23
C PRO A 197 11.16 -2.37 7.22
N SER A 198 11.40 -1.15 6.74
CA SER A 198 11.39 0.04 7.59
C SER A 198 10.00 0.35 8.16
N ASP A 199 8.93 0.05 7.41
CA ASP A 199 7.55 0.28 7.88
C ASP A 199 7.21 -0.71 9.00
N VAL A 200 7.68 -1.96 8.87
CA VAL A 200 7.56 -3.00 9.90
C VAL A 200 8.30 -2.62 11.18
N GLU A 201 9.52 -2.08 11.06
CA GLU A 201 10.30 -1.58 12.19
C GLU A 201 9.62 -0.40 12.89
N ASP A 202 9.09 0.55 12.10
CA ASP A 202 8.37 1.71 12.62
C ASP A 202 7.12 1.28 13.43
N VAL A 203 6.33 0.31 12.92
CA VAL A 203 5.20 -0.27 13.68
C VAL A 203 5.69 -0.95 14.94
N LYS A 204 6.72 -1.80 14.87
CA LYS A 204 7.24 -2.48 16.07
C LYS A 204 7.65 -1.46 17.14
N LYS A 205 8.30 -0.38 16.76
CA LYS A 205 8.69 0.70 17.68
C LYS A 205 7.47 1.35 18.33
N LEU A 206 6.46 1.70 17.54
CA LEU A 206 5.20 2.31 18.04
C LEU A 206 4.49 1.46 19.11
N TYR A 207 4.67 0.14 19.09
CA TYR A 207 3.97 -0.79 19.99
C TYR A 207 4.89 -1.54 20.97
N GLN A 208 6.21 -1.32 20.92
CA GLN A 208 7.18 -1.81 21.92
C GLN A 208 7.45 -0.78 23.03
N GLU A 209 7.22 0.52 22.75
CA GLU A 209 7.41 1.62 23.69
C GLU A 209 6.23 1.83 24.66
N GLN A 210 5.31 0.86 24.79
CA GLN A 210 4.13 0.94 25.67
C GLN A 210 4.31 0.19 26.99
#